data_AF-A0A969KL58-F1
#
_entry.id   AF-A0A969KL58-F1
#
_cell.length_a   1.000
_cell.length_b   1.000
_cell.length_c   1.000
_cell.angle_alpha   90.00
_cell.angle_beta   90.00
_cell.angle_gamma   90.00
#
_symmetry.space_group_name_H-M   'P 1'
#
loop_
_entity.id
_entity.type
_entity.pdbx_description
1 polymer ?
#
loop_
_entity_poly.entity_id
_entity_poly.type
_entity_poly.pdbx_seq_one_letter_code
_entity_poly.pdbx_strand_id
1 'polypeptide(L)'
;MLKVNDLVELRDQLSERNVALWAVVSESPTTEQTSQLLGLATRISKPRPEEQKQFFDTVSDDTALFIAKTIRSGTRIEYPGHVVVVGDVNPGAEVIAEGNVVVWGRVRGVIHAGVKGNREAFICALDLSANQLRIADEVSAMLKPQKDPKPEIATINDEGKLQAELWNIN
;
A
#
# COMPACT_ATOMS: atom_id res chain seq x y z
N MET A 1 -14.37 -17.96 31.81
CA MET A 1 -15.36 -17.12 31.10
C MET A 1 -14.72 -15.77 30.84
N LEU A 2 -14.39 -15.46 29.58
CA LEU A 2 -13.81 -14.16 29.20
C LEU A 2 -14.91 -13.12 29.04
N LYS A 3 -14.72 -11.95 29.65
CA LYS A 3 -15.60 -10.78 29.48
C LYS A 3 -15.06 -9.90 28.35
N VAL A 4 -15.85 -8.91 27.94
CA VAL A 4 -15.52 -7.98 26.84
C VAL A 4 -14.15 -7.34 27.03
N ASN A 5 -13.85 -6.84 28.24
CA ASN A 5 -12.58 -6.16 28.51
C ASN A 5 -11.36 -7.07 28.34
N ASP A 6 -11.44 -8.32 28.82
CA ASP A 6 -10.34 -9.29 28.71
C ASP A 6 -10.04 -9.63 27.23
N LEU A 7 -11.09 -9.68 26.41
CA LEU A 7 -11.03 -10.05 25.00
C LEU A 7 -10.55 -8.87 24.13
N VAL A 8 -10.90 -7.65 24.51
CA VAL A 8 -10.37 -6.41 23.92
C VAL A 8 -8.89 -6.25 24.23
N GLU A 9 -8.48 -6.44 25.49
CA GLU A 9 -7.07 -6.35 25.89
C GLU A 9 -6.22 -7.39 25.14
N LEU A 10 -6.70 -8.63 25.02
CA LEU A 10 -6.03 -9.66 24.24
C LEU A 10 -5.91 -9.29 22.76
N ARG A 11 -6.98 -8.76 22.15
CA ARG A 11 -6.95 -8.31 20.74
C ARG A 11 -5.89 -7.22 20.54
N ASP A 12 -5.82 -6.26 21.45
CA ASP A 12 -4.92 -5.12 21.34
C ASP A 12 -3.46 -5.56 21.53
N GLN A 13 -3.17 -6.45 22.49
CA GLN A 13 -1.84 -7.05 22.67
C GLN A 13 -1.36 -7.88 21.47
N LEU A 14 -2.29 -8.58 20.79
CA LEU A 14 -1.98 -9.31 19.56
C LEU A 14 -1.71 -8.34 18.40
N SER A 15 -2.49 -7.26 18.31
CA SER A 15 -2.35 -6.21 17.30
C SER A 15 -0.98 -5.53 17.37
N GLU A 16 -0.48 -5.22 18.58
CA GLU A 16 0.88 -4.67 18.79
C GLU A 16 1.99 -5.56 18.22
N ARG A 17 1.72 -6.85 18.05
CA ARG A 17 2.66 -7.85 17.51
C ARG A 17 2.38 -8.20 16.04
N ASN A 18 1.55 -7.42 15.35
CA ASN A 18 1.05 -7.67 14.00
C ASN A 18 0.31 -9.01 13.85
N VAL A 19 -0.39 -9.47 14.90
CA VAL A 19 -1.22 -10.68 14.87
C VAL A 19 -2.69 -10.28 14.95
N ALA A 20 -3.48 -10.68 13.93
CA ALA A 20 -4.92 -10.43 13.91
C ALA A 20 -5.68 -11.55 14.65
N LEU A 21 -6.36 -11.19 15.74
CA LEU A 21 -7.37 -12.05 16.36
C LEU A 21 -8.64 -12.00 15.52
N TRP A 22 -8.96 -13.08 14.80
CA TRP A 22 -10.11 -13.14 13.89
C TRP A 22 -11.18 -14.17 14.32
N ALA A 23 -10.82 -15.11 15.18
CA ALA A 23 -11.72 -16.13 15.70
C ALA A 23 -11.40 -16.49 17.16
N VAL A 24 -12.45 -16.85 17.91
CA VAL A 24 -12.36 -17.40 19.27
C VAL A 24 -13.36 -18.54 19.38
N VAL A 25 -12.85 -19.75 19.60
CA VAL A 25 -13.66 -20.95 19.83
C VAL A 25 -13.75 -21.18 21.33
N SER A 26 -14.98 -21.33 21.85
CA SER A 26 -15.23 -21.53 23.27
C SER A 26 -16.50 -22.35 23.48
N GLU A 27 -16.53 -23.19 24.51
CA GLU A 27 -17.75 -23.87 24.96
C GLU A 27 -18.56 -23.02 25.95
N SER A 28 -18.03 -21.86 26.37
CA SER A 28 -18.69 -20.94 27.29
C SER A 28 -19.59 -19.97 26.52
N PRO A 29 -20.93 -20.00 26.72
CA PRO A 29 -21.87 -19.17 25.94
C PRO A 29 -21.59 -17.67 26.00
N THR A 30 -21.16 -17.19 27.17
CA THR A 30 -20.78 -15.79 27.41
C THR A 30 -19.51 -15.36 26.69
N THR A 31 -18.56 -16.26 26.48
CA THR A 31 -17.35 -15.99 25.69
C THR A 31 -17.70 -15.98 24.21
N GLU A 32 -18.56 -16.89 23.75
CA GLU A 32 -19.09 -16.83 22.37
C GLU A 32 -19.86 -15.52 22.11
N GLN A 33 -20.75 -15.11 23.02
CA GLN A 33 -21.48 -13.85 22.91
C GLN A 33 -20.55 -12.64 22.88
N THR A 34 -19.55 -12.63 23.76
CA THR A 34 -18.54 -11.56 23.80
C THR A 34 -17.73 -11.49 22.51
N SER A 35 -17.31 -12.65 21.97
CA SER A 35 -16.59 -12.73 20.70
C SER A 35 -17.45 -12.26 19.52
N GLN A 36 -18.75 -12.60 19.50
CA GLN A 36 -19.68 -12.12 18.47
C GLN A 36 -19.87 -10.60 18.52
N LEU A 37 -19.98 -10.01 19.71
CA LEU A 37 -20.06 -8.55 19.88
C LEU A 37 -18.83 -7.82 19.32
N LEU A 38 -17.66 -8.47 19.34
CA LEU A 38 -16.41 -7.94 18.81
C LEU A 38 -16.17 -8.29 17.33
N GLY A 39 -17.15 -8.93 16.66
CA GLY A 39 -17.04 -9.32 15.25
C GLY A 39 -16.13 -10.52 14.99
N LEU A 40 -15.77 -11.29 16.03
CA LEU A 40 -14.91 -12.47 15.91
C LEU A 40 -15.72 -13.71 15.53
N ALA A 41 -15.16 -14.56 14.68
CA ALA A 41 -15.79 -15.83 14.35
C ALA A 41 -15.75 -16.79 15.55
N THR A 42 -16.87 -17.45 15.86
CA THR A 42 -16.94 -18.44 16.95
C THR A 42 -16.86 -19.89 16.47
N ARG A 43 -16.66 -20.12 15.17
CA ARG A 43 -16.49 -21.44 14.55
C ARG A 43 -15.48 -21.38 13.42
N ILE A 44 -14.61 -22.39 13.34
CA ILE A 44 -13.55 -22.52 12.31
C ILE A 44 -14.12 -23.01 10.96
N SER A 45 -15.41 -23.31 10.89
CA SER A 45 -16.09 -23.83 9.68
C SER A 45 -16.40 -22.77 8.63
N LYS A 46 -16.42 -21.48 9.00
CA LYS A 46 -16.31 -20.41 8.00
C LYS A 46 -14.83 -20.40 7.60
N PRO A 47 -14.47 -20.35 6.30
CA PRO A 47 -13.08 -20.10 5.95
C PRO A 47 -12.59 -18.95 6.81
N ARG A 48 -11.35 -19.03 7.36
CA ARG A 48 -10.63 -17.85 7.84
C ARG A 48 -11.04 -16.73 6.89
N PRO A 49 -11.61 -15.59 7.33
CA PRO A 49 -11.91 -14.51 6.40
C PRO A 49 -10.63 -14.36 5.60
N GLU A 50 -10.63 -14.87 4.35
CA GLU A 50 -9.53 -14.69 3.43
C GLU A 50 -9.38 -13.21 3.50
N GLU A 51 -8.26 -12.72 4.08
CA GLU A 51 -8.08 -11.32 4.50
C GLU A 51 -9.10 -10.52 3.75
N GLN A 52 -10.26 -10.28 4.37
CA GLN A 52 -11.27 -9.50 3.69
C GLN A 52 -10.70 -8.10 3.89
N LYS A 53 -9.62 -7.80 3.15
CA LYS A 53 -9.60 -6.80 2.11
C LYS A 53 -11.00 -6.78 1.50
N GLN A 54 -11.95 -6.26 2.29
CA GLN A 54 -12.86 -5.24 1.85
C GLN A 54 -11.94 -4.16 1.27
N PHE A 55 -11.36 -4.43 0.09
CA PHE A 55 -11.17 -3.39 -0.87
C PHE A 55 -12.60 -2.96 -1.12
N PHE A 56 -12.96 -1.89 -0.43
CA PHE A 56 -14.22 -1.22 -0.57
C PHE A 56 -14.51 -1.17 -2.09
N ASP A 57 -15.62 -1.75 -2.52
CA ASP A 57 -16.21 -1.59 -3.87
C ASP A 57 -16.67 -0.11 -4.10
N THR A 58 -16.05 0.82 -3.38
CA THR A 58 -16.20 2.27 -3.39
C THR A 58 -14.84 2.93 -3.19
N VAL A 59 -13.75 2.32 -3.68
CA VAL A 59 -12.61 3.14 -4.08
C VAL A 59 -13.07 3.89 -5.34
N SER A 60 -13.55 5.12 -5.16
CA SER A 60 -13.61 6.07 -6.27
C SER A 60 -12.22 6.14 -6.89
N ASP A 61 -12.10 6.33 -8.20
CA ASP A 61 -10.81 6.47 -8.90
C ASP A 61 -9.83 7.43 -8.18
N ASP A 62 -10.38 8.38 -7.40
CA ASP A 62 -9.66 9.39 -6.61
C ASP A 62 -9.14 8.95 -5.22
N THR A 63 -9.38 7.71 -4.76
CA THR A 63 -8.96 7.32 -3.40
C THR A 63 -7.47 7.00 -3.35
N ALA A 64 -6.78 7.52 -2.32
CA ALA A 64 -5.35 7.31 -2.13
C ALA A 64 -5.02 6.55 -0.82
N LEU A 65 -4.13 5.56 -0.90
CA LEU A 65 -3.47 4.97 0.25
C LEU A 65 -2.36 5.90 0.74
N PHE A 66 -2.53 6.45 1.93
CA PHE A 66 -1.56 7.34 2.56
C PHE A 66 -0.63 6.59 3.51
N ILE A 67 0.69 6.65 3.26
CA ILE A 67 1.72 5.94 4.03
C ILE A 67 2.73 6.94 4.57
N ALA A 68 2.64 7.26 5.86
CA ALA A 68 3.58 8.16 6.55
C ALA A 68 4.80 7.41 7.13
N LYS A 69 5.48 6.61 6.31
CA LYS A 69 6.72 5.92 6.69
C LYS A 69 7.53 5.52 5.45
N THR A 70 8.83 5.30 5.66
CA THR A 70 9.71 4.71 4.65
C THR A 70 9.35 3.25 4.36
N ILE A 71 9.28 2.90 3.07
CA ILE A 71 9.13 1.52 2.60
C ILE A 71 10.52 0.88 2.52
N ARG A 72 10.71 -0.24 3.23
CA ARG A 72 12.01 -0.91 3.35
C ARG A 72 12.14 -2.07 2.36
N SER A 73 13.38 -2.51 2.13
CA SER A 73 13.68 -3.67 1.28
C SER A 73 12.85 -4.89 1.68
N GLY A 74 12.37 -5.64 0.69
CA GLY A 74 11.48 -6.81 0.86
C GLY A 74 10.02 -6.46 1.12
N THR A 75 9.66 -5.16 1.21
CA THR A 75 8.27 -4.74 1.39
C THR A 75 7.64 -4.46 0.04
N ARG A 76 6.46 -5.05 -0.20
CA ARG A 76 5.62 -4.81 -1.37
C ARG A 76 4.29 -4.20 -0.95
N ILE A 77 3.97 -3.03 -1.51
CA ILE A 77 2.69 -2.34 -1.33
C ILE A 77 1.91 -2.46 -2.64
N GLU A 78 0.66 -2.89 -2.56
CA GLU A 78 -0.23 -3.02 -3.71
C GLU A 78 -1.60 -2.44 -3.35
N TYR A 79 -2.10 -1.49 -4.13
CA TYR A 79 -3.34 -0.75 -3.83
C TYR A 79 -4.16 -0.43 -5.09
N PRO A 80 -5.48 -0.73 -5.09
CA PRO A 80 -6.39 -0.45 -6.20
C PRO A 80 -6.87 1.00 -6.16
N GLY A 81 -5.93 1.94 -6.30
CA GLY A 81 -6.17 3.38 -6.28
C GLY A 81 -4.85 4.12 -6.40
N HIS A 82 -4.79 5.36 -5.90
CA HIS A 82 -3.54 6.11 -5.82
C HIS A 82 -2.71 5.71 -4.58
N VAL A 83 -1.39 5.91 -4.61
CA VAL A 83 -0.53 5.70 -3.43
C VAL A 83 0.26 6.97 -3.14
N VAL A 84 0.22 7.43 -1.89
CA VAL A 84 1.02 8.54 -1.40
C VAL A 84 1.94 8.05 -0.29
N VAL A 85 3.24 8.19 -0.49
CA VAL A 85 4.27 7.86 0.51
C VAL A 85 4.90 9.15 1.01
N VAL A 86 4.79 9.41 2.30
CA VAL A 86 5.56 10.46 2.98
C VAL A 86 6.76 9.79 3.64
N GLY A 87 7.84 9.70 2.86
CA GLY A 87 9.05 8.95 3.19
C GLY A 87 9.71 8.36 1.95
N ASP A 88 10.73 7.56 2.16
CA ASP A 88 11.50 6.96 1.07
C ASP A 88 10.95 5.61 0.62
N VAL A 89 11.27 5.23 -0.62
CA VAL A 89 11.14 3.87 -1.14
C VAL A 89 12.53 3.30 -1.35
N ASN A 90 12.99 2.44 -0.45
CA ASN A 90 14.35 1.89 -0.48
C ASN A 90 14.57 0.87 -1.60
N PRO A 91 15.84 0.55 -1.95
CA PRO A 91 16.14 -0.58 -2.82
C PRO A 91 15.49 -1.87 -2.32
N GLY A 92 14.94 -2.66 -3.24
CA GLY A 92 14.22 -3.91 -2.92
C GLY A 92 12.81 -3.71 -2.35
N ALA A 93 12.34 -2.47 -2.20
CA ALA A 93 10.93 -2.18 -1.96
C ALA A 93 10.17 -2.03 -3.28
N GLU A 94 8.89 -2.39 -3.26
CA GLU A 94 7.98 -2.28 -4.41
C GLU A 94 6.71 -1.52 -4.03
N VAL A 95 6.30 -0.56 -4.85
CA VAL A 95 5.02 0.15 -4.72
C VAL A 95 4.23 -0.02 -6.02
N ILE A 96 3.03 -0.57 -5.92
CA ILE A 96 2.19 -0.95 -7.05
C ILE A 96 0.82 -0.30 -6.86
N ALA A 97 0.39 0.49 -7.83
CA ALA A 97 -0.84 1.27 -7.78
C ALA A 97 -1.62 1.14 -9.09
N GLU A 98 -2.95 1.01 -9.00
CA GLU A 98 -3.82 1.09 -10.17
C GLU A 98 -3.93 2.51 -10.72
N GLY A 99 -3.72 3.54 -9.87
CA GLY A 99 -3.62 4.93 -10.28
C GLY A 99 -2.22 5.52 -10.10
N ASN A 100 -2.17 6.79 -9.68
CA ASN A 100 -0.93 7.57 -9.53
C ASN A 100 -0.12 7.17 -8.29
N VAL A 101 1.19 7.44 -8.33
CA VAL A 101 2.08 7.26 -7.17
C VAL A 101 2.81 8.57 -6.87
N VAL A 102 2.66 9.07 -5.64
CA VAL A 102 3.37 10.24 -5.12
C VAL A 102 4.31 9.79 -4.02
N VAL A 103 5.60 10.08 -4.14
CA VAL A 103 6.58 9.82 -3.09
C VAL A 103 7.19 11.14 -2.64
N TRP A 104 6.76 11.62 -1.48
CA TRP A 104 7.38 12.77 -0.82
C TRP A 104 8.68 12.34 -0.13
N GLY A 105 9.68 11.98 -0.94
CA GLY A 105 10.97 11.44 -0.52
C GLY A 105 11.78 10.91 -1.70
N ARG A 106 12.76 10.06 -1.40
CA ARG A 106 13.65 9.44 -2.40
C ARG A 106 13.15 8.08 -2.84
N VAL A 107 13.09 7.86 -4.15
CA VAL A 107 12.78 6.56 -4.75
C VAL A 107 14.06 5.88 -5.19
N ARG A 108 14.34 4.71 -4.62
CA ARG A 108 15.42 3.77 -4.98
C ARG A 108 14.91 2.35 -5.24
N GLY A 109 13.64 2.08 -4.94
CA GLY A 109 12.99 0.79 -5.20
C GLY A 109 12.38 0.71 -6.60
N VAL A 110 11.34 -0.11 -6.72
CA VAL A 110 10.52 -0.25 -7.91
C VAL A 110 9.16 0.40 -7.68
N ILE A 111 8.69 1.17 -8.64
CA ILE A 111 7.32 1.73 -8.63
C ILE A 111 6.60 1.33 -9.92
N HIS A 112 5.37 0.82 -9.79
CA HIS A 112 4.47 0.55 -10.91
C HIS A 112 3.15 1.29 -10.69
N ALA A 113 2.91 2.33 -11.49
CA ALA A 113 1.66 3.08 -11.52
C ALA A 113 0.79 2.64 -12.71
N GLY A 114 -0.52 2.88 -12.63
CA GLY A 114 -1.42 2.59 -13.74
C GLY A 114 -1.52 1.11 -14.10
N VAL A 115 -1.38 0.18 -13.13
CA VAL A 115 -1.18 -1.25 -13.44
C VAL A 115 -2.31 -1.92 -14.23
N LYS A 116 -3.50 -1.30 -14.27
CA LYS A 116 -4.65 -1.71 -15.09
C LYS A 116 -4.61 -1.19 -16.54
N GLY A 117 -3.47 -0.67 -16.97
CA GLY A 117 -3.30 -0.11 -18.32
C GLY A 117 -3.57 1.39 -18.41
N ASN A 118 -3.65 2.10 -17.27
CA ASN A 118 -3.79 3.55 -17.27
C ASN A 118 -2.45 4.20 -17.65
N ARG A 119 -2.35 4.60 -18.93
CA ARG A 119 -1.16 5.27 -19.48
C ARG A 119 -1.07 6.76 -19.12
N GLU A 120 -2.14 7.34 -18.58
CA GLU A 120 -2.18 8.72 -18.07
C GLU A 120 -1.72 8.83 -16.62
N ALA A 121 -1.45 7.70 -15.96
CA ALA A 121 -0.93 7.69 -14.61
C ALA A 121 0.48 8.31 -14.55
N PHE A 122 0.81 8.91 -13.43
CA PHE A 122 2.13 9.50 -13.19
C PHE A 122 2.78 8.97 -11.91
N ILE A 123 4.11 9.08 -11.86
CA ILE A 123 4.92 8.84 -10.67
C ILE A 123 5.71 10.10 -10.37
N CYS A 124 5.57 10.68 -9.19
CA CYS A 124 6.38 11.84 -8.82
C CYS A 124 7.15 11.61 -7.52
N ALA A 125 8.36 12.17 -7.46
CA ALA A 125 9.17 12.11 -6.25
C ALA A 125 10.06 13.34 -6.09
N LEU A 126 10.58 13.55 -4.87
CA LEU A 126 11.57 14.60 -4.61
C LEU A 126 12.97 14.23 -5.15
N ASP A 127 13.22 12.92 -5.34
CA ASP A 127 14.43 12.35 -5.94
C ASP A 127 14.09 11.02 -6.63
N LEU A 128 14.07 11.00 -7.97
CA LEU A 128 13.87 9.79 -8.78
C LEU A 128 15.21 9.10 -9.10
N SER A 129 15.74 8.37 -8.13
CA SER A 129 16.91 7.49 -8.25
C SER A 129 16.52 5.99 -8.35
N ALA A 130 15.41 5.71 -9.04
CA ALA A 130 14.73 4.42 -8.96
C ALA A 130 15.45 3.29 -9.70
N ASN A 131 15.39 2.07 -9.15
CA ASN A 131 15.86 0.87 -9.85
C ASN A 131 15.03 0.63 -11.13
N GLN A 132 13.73 0.88 -11.05
CA GLN A 132 12.78 0.74 -12.16
C GLN A 132 11.51 1.53 -11.88
N LEU A 133 11.04 2.25 -12.89
CA LEU A 133 9.68 2.77 -12.94
C LEU A 133 8.88 2.01 -14.00
N ARG A 134 7.59 1.85 -13.77
CA ARG A 134 6.65 1.33 -14.75
C ARG A 134 5.36 2.15 -14.71
N ILE A 135 4.84 2.51 -15.86
CA ILE A 135 3.54 3.14 -16.02
C ILE A 135 2.79 2.32 -17.05
N ALA A 136 1.65 1.75 -16.67
CA ALA A 136 0.93 0.77 -17.49
C ALA A 136 1.88 -0.36 -17.97
N ASP A 137 2.09 -0.46 -19.27
CA ASP A 137 2.94 -1.42 -19.97
C ASP A 137 4.37 -0.92 -20.25
N GLU A 138 4.65 0.38 -20.07
CA GLU A 138 5.96 0.96 -20.33
C GLU A 138 6.88 0.93 -19.10
N VAL A 139 8.16 0.65 -19.35
CA VAL A 139 9.18 0.43 -18.31
C VAL A 139 10.36 1.36 -18.54
N SER A 140 10.83 2.01 -17.49
CA SER A 140 12.05 2.80 -17.53
C SER A 140 13.30 1.92 -17.45
N ALA A 141 14.42 2.41 -17.98
CA ALA A 141 15.73 1.96 -17.54
C ALA A 141 16.00 2.41 -16.09
N MET A 142 17.07 1.88 -15.48
CA MET A 142 17.50 2.31 -14.15
C MET A 142 17.84 3.80 -14.14
N LEU A 143 17.27 4.54 -13.19
CA LEU A 143 17.54 5.97 -12.98
C LEU A 143 18.68 6.11 -11.98
N LYS A 144 19.69 6.90 -12.35
CA LYS A 144 20.90 7.04 -11.55
C LYS A 144 20.72 8.07 -10.42
N PRO A 145 21.40 7.86 -9.28
CA PRO A 145 21.48 8.88 -8.24
C PRO A 145 21.98 10.23 -8.76
N GLN A 146 21.24 11.29 -8.42
CA GLN A 146 21.61 12.66 -8.77
C GLN A 146 22.40 13.30 -7.63
N LYS A 147 23.36 14.17 -7.98
CA LYS A 147 24.19 14.90 -7.00
C LYS A 147 23.39 15.99 -6.28
N ASP A 148 22.48 16.63 -7.01
CA ASP A 148 21.58 17.67 -6.52
C ASP A 148 20.16 17.28 -6.96
N PRO A 149 19.48 16.42 -6.17
CA PRO A 149 18.18 15.90 -6.57
C PRO A 149 17.14 17.00 -6.58
N LYS A 150 16.33 17.00 -7.64
CA LYS A 150 15.21 17.92 -7.82
C LYS A 150 13.93 17.11 -7.95
N PRO A 151 12.78 17.69 -7.55
CA PRO A 151 11.51 17.02 -7.76
C PRO A 151 11.28 16.75 -9.24
N GLU A 152 10.86 15.53 -9.53
CA GLU A 152 10.63 15.04 -10.90
C GLU A 152 9.28 14.32 -10.97
N ILE A 153 8.71 14.34 -12.17
CA ILE A 153 7.50 13.62 -12.53
C ILE A 153 7.81 12.71 -13.73
N ALA A 154 7.45 11.45 -13.62
CA ALA A 154 7.50 10.48 -14.68
C ALA A 154 6.09 10.26 -15.25
N THR A 155 5.98 10.39 -16.58
CA THR A 155 4.75 10.22 -17.36
C THR A 155 5.06 9.44 -18.64
N ILE A 156 4.03 9.05 -19.37
CA ILE A 156 4.16 8.58 -20.75
C ILE A 156 3.99 9.78 -21.67
N ASN A 157 4.98 10.03 -22.53
CA ASN A 157 4.94 11.11 -23.52
C ASN A 157 4.10 10.76 -24.76
N ASP A 158 3.96 11.71 -25.69
CA ASP A 158 3.18 11.54 -26.93
C ASP A 158 3.69 10.42 -27.86
N GLU A 159 4.99 10.09 -27.76
CA GLU A 159 5.60 8.95 -28.47
C GLU A 159 5.30 7.60 -27.79
N GLY A 160 4.56 7.63 -26.69
CA GLY A 160 4.19 6.46 -25.91
C GLY A 160 5.33 5.92 -25.05
N LYS A 161 6.35 6.73 -24.73
CA LYS A 161 7.50 6.34 -23.92
C LYS A 161 7.47 6.95 -22.53
N LEU A 162 7.85 6.15 -21.54
CA LEU A 162 8.03 6.60 -20.16
C LEU A 162 9.23 7.55 -20.10
N GLN A 163 8.99 8.77 -19.66
CA GLN A 163 9.99 9.82 -19.50
C GLN A 163 9.84 10.46 -18.12
N ALA A 164 10.97 10.84 -17.51
CA ALA A 164 11.00 11.64 -16.29
C ALA A 164 11.45 13.07 -16.62
N GLU A 165 10.73 14.06 -16.11
CA GLU A 165 11.02 15.49 -16.29
C GLU A 165 11.01 16.21 -14.93
N LEU A 166 11.68 17.35 -14.86
CA LEU A 166 11.66 18.20 -13.67
C LEU A 166 10.23 18.68 -13.40
N TRP A 167 9.83 18.63 -12.14
CA TRP A 167 8.55 19.18 -11.73
C TRP A 167 8.58 20.70 -11.88
N ASN A 168 7.83 21.22 -12.84
CA ASN A 168 7.55 22.64 -12.97
C ASN A 168 6.07 22.90 -12.69
N ILE A 169 5.79 23.77 -11.72
CA ILE A 169 4.45 24.31 -11.50
C ILE A 169 4.40 25.59 -12.34
N ASN A 170 3.84 25.50 -13.54
CA ASN A 170 3.47 26.68 -14.31
C ASN A 170 2.14 27.26 -13.82
#